data_AF-A0ABD3MLJ1-F1
#
_entry.id   AF-A0ABD3MLJ1-F1
#
_cell.length_a   1.000
_cell.length_b   1.000
_cell.length_c   1.000
_cell.angle_alpha   90.00
_cell.angle_beta   90.00
_cell.angle_gamma   90.00
#
_symmetry.space_group_name_H-M   'P 1'
#
loop_
_entity.id
_entity.type
_entity.pdbx_description
1 polymer ?
#
loop_
_entity_poly.entity_id
_entity_poly.type
_entity_poly.pdbx_seq_one_letter_code
_entity_poly.pdbx_strand_id
1 'polypeptide(L)'
;MSLLRHRMGRPSALLLVEAALSLLVTSSAFVAVLPPASASAAVGGRADLYTMLDDSESNILSCSSNSTHCGWIDDDQNSASITTMDEARLELFNYLSNNLMPYDVPIAQTLGYMPDNHNIHQIHINEDGGNLPITRIMSEDQHTTSTIIRAVDGLSDGIVNQTIYYSLQAKEIYPWTDIIPKSIYMEYVVPYAAVNEPRTDHRPLLFHALRDILKAYERRPNVEYHTIIAPEIKSSIVGMTNIEQTPSLLREQMKAAVNLINTHLWSIFGRRSNSDTNDPITFKAGLTPRIYDPLSVIAYGHSSCTGLAILFIAALRSVGIPSRLAGTPAWNNDPEHGNHSWLEVYIPGDKVDGGGGEWIFLEPTPGIAEGREDTSTADDLDRNACDRWFCNAEHFDGKTQVFVTRYTKQREVDTMGTHFRMAWSDVDGDTGVPGEDRSDYYTRICGQCPH
;
A
#
# COMPACT_ATOMS: atom_id res chain seq x y z
N MET A 1 34.01 10.85 64.34
CA MET A 1 35.24 11.08 63.56
C MET A 1 34.80 11.62 62.20
N SER A 2 34.70 12.94 62.08
CA SER A 2 35.67 13.84 61.40
C SER A 2 35.16 14.13 59.98
N LEU A 3 34.49 15.28 59.71
CA LEU A 3 35.08 16.61 59.41
C LEU A 3 35.82 16.57 58.05
N LEU A 4 35.61 17.40 57.02
CA LEU A 4 35.52 18.88 56.91
C LEU A 4 35.21 19.25 55.43
N ARG A 5 34.25 20.14 55.12
CA ARG A 5 34.33 21.60 54.77
C ARG A 5 34.71 21.98 53.31
N HIS A 6 33.78 22.69 52.62
CA HIS A 6 33.82 24.13 52.20
C HIS A 6 34.52 24.41 50.85
N ARG A 7 34.08 25.28 49.93
CA ARG A 7 33.63 26.70 49.99
C ARG A 7 32.94 27.03 48.63
N MET A 8 31.74 27.63 48.55
CA MET A 8 31.39 29.07 48.42
C MET A 8 32.19 29.92 47.40
N GLY A 9 31.48 30.55 46.46
CA GLY A 9 31.95 31.72 45.68
C GLY A 9 31.12 32.10 44.44
N ARG A 10 30.07 32.93 44.61
CA ARG A 10 29.57 33.93 43.62
C ARG A 10 29.98 35.31 44.20
N PRO A 11 30.24 36.40 43.43
CA PRO A 11 29.15 37.16 42.77
C PRO A 11 29.49 38.04 41.52
N SER A 12 28.41 38.42 40.82
CA SER A 12 28.03 39.73 40.19
C SER A 12 28.96 40.60 39.31
N ALA A 13 28.46 40.99 38.12
CA ALA A 13 28.19 42.39 37.66
C ALA A 13 27.90 42.39 36.13
N LEU A 14 26.68 42.73 35.67
CA LEU A 14 26.19 44.07 35.29
C LEU A 14 26.97 44.75 34.15
N LEU A 15 26.34 44.90 32.97
CA LEU A 15 26.46 46.12 32.15
C LEU A 15 25.29 46.20 31.13
N LEU A 16 24.41 47.15 31.42
CA LEU A 16 23.47 47.80 30.51
C LEU A 16 24.25 48.67 29.51
N VAL A 17 23.83 48.71 28.25
CA VAL A 17 23.88 49.92 27.43
C VAL A 17 22.58 50.00 26.61
N GLU A 18 21.72 50.93 27.01
CA GLU A 18 20.70 51.54 26.16
C GLU A 18 21.37 52.50 25.17
N ALA A 19 20.86 52.56 23.94
CA ALA A 19 20.94 53.76 23.11
C ALA A 19 19.69 53.83 22.22
N ALA A 20 18.78 54.71 22.62
CA ALA A 20 17.74 55.25 21.76
C ALA A 20 18.34 56.37 20.88
N LEU A 21 17.91 56.50 19.62
CA LEU A 21 17.62 57.80 19.04
C LEU A 21 16.70 57.71 17.82
N SER A 22 15.80 58.69 17.77
CA SER A 22 14.58 58.82 16.99
C SER A 22 14.77 59.40 15.58
N LEU A 23 13.64 59.40 14.85
CA LEU A 23 13.21 60.33 13.77
C LEU A 23 13.67 60.03 12.34
N LEU A 24 12.71 59.63 11.49
CA LEU A 24 12.06 60.56 10.55
C LEU A 24 10.86 59.91 9.85
N VAL A 25 9.69 60.52 10.08
CA VAL A 25 8.49 60.36 9.26
C VAL A 25 8.69 61.20 8.00
N THR A 26 8.58 60.58 6.83
CA THR A 26 8.15 61.29 5.62
C THR A 26 7.19 60.42 4.82
N SER A 27 5.95 60.87 4.80
CA SER A 27 4.90 60.46 3.87
C SER A 27 5.35 60.64 2.43
N SER A 28 5.13 59.63 1.59
CA SER A 28 4.99 59.80 0.13
C SER A 28 4.18 58.64 -0.41
N ALA A 29 2.92 58.92 -0.68
CA ALA A 29 2.05 58.08 -1.49
C ALA A 29 2.66 57.95 -2.89
N PHE A 30 2.97 56.73 -3.31
CA PHE A 30 3.15 56.39 -4.72
C PHE A 30 2.12 55.34 -5.10
N VAL A 31 1.12 55.80 -5.83
CA VAL A 31 0.22 54.99 -6.63
C VAL A 31 1.06 54.37 -7.74
N ALA A 32 1.29 53.06 -7.67
CA ALA A 32 1.84 52.29 -8.78
C ALA A 32 0.75 51.34 -9.28
N VAL A 33 0.31 51.64 -10.50
CA VAL A 33 -0.69 50.99 -11.32
C VAL A 33 -0.34 49.52 -11.56
N LEU A 34 -1.28 48.61 -11.28
CA LEU A 34 -1.25 47.22 -11.75
C LEU A 34 -1.28 47.20 -13.29
N PRO A 35 -0.31 46.55 -13.98
CA PRO A 35 -0.51 46.15 -15.36
C PRO A 35 -1.27 44.81 -15.42
N PRO A 36 -2.01 44.57 -16.51
CA PRO A 36 -2.97 43.48 -16.60
C PRO A 36 -2.27 42.12 -16.74
N ALA A 37 -2.92 41.08 -16.19
CA ALA A 37 -2.65 39.70 -16.52
C ALA A 37 -2.63 39.53 -18.05
N SER A 38 -1.45 39.24 -18.58
CA SER A 38 -1.25 38.86 -19.97
C SER A 38 -0.54 37.51 -19.97
N ALA A 39 -1.25 36.49 -20.47
CA ALA A 39 -0.71 35.18 -20.74
C ALA A 39 0.49 35.33 -21.68
N SER A 40 1.63 34.78 -21.27
CA SER A 40 2.73 34.46 -22.17
C SER A 40 3.00 32.97 -22.05
N ALA A 41 2.62 32.24 -23.10
CA ALA A 41 3.08 30.89 -23.34
C ALA A 41 4.61 30.94 -23.52
N ALA A 42 5.34 30.43 -22.53
CA ALA A 42 6.77 30.15 -22.67
C ALA A 42 6.92 28.71 -23.19
N VAL A 43 7.09 28.59 -24.51
CA VAL A 43 7.65 27.42 -25.16
C VAL A 43 9.16 27.42 -24.91
N GLY A 44 9.69 26.28 -24.42
CA GLY A 44 11.10 25.93 -24.53
C GLY A 44 11.91 26.04 -23.25
N GLY A 45 12.11 24.88 -22.59
CA GLY A 45 13.02 24.74 -21.45
C GLY A 45 12.64 23.54 -20.59
N ARG A 46 12.97 22.33 -21.06
CA ARG A 46 12.75 21.05 -20.38
C ARG A 46 13.62 21.03 -19.11
N ALA A 47 13.02 21.13 -17.93
CA ALA A 47 13.70 20.92 -16.64
C ALA A 47 13.23 19.57 -16.08
N ASP A 48 14.18 18.67 -15.89
CA ASP A 48 13.96 17.33 -15.35
C ASP A 48 13.50 17.42 -13.89
N LEU A 49 12.37 16.79 -13.58
CA LEU A 49 11.86 16.71 -12.22
C LEU A 49 12.64 15.66 -11.42
N TYR A 50 13.94 15.89 -11.18
CA TYR A 50 14.79 15.25 -10.17
C TYR A 50 16.08 16.08 -10.04
N THR A 51 15.99 17.28 -9.47
CA THR A 51 17.18 17.95 -8.92
C THR A 51 17.24 17.63 -7.43
N MET A 52 18.10 16.67 -7.08
CA MET A 52 18.64 16.60 -5.71
C MET A 52 19.46 17.86 -5.47
N LEU A 53 19.27 18.45 -4.28
CA LEU A 53 19.58 19.84 -3.94
C LEU A 53 21.04 20.25 -4.20
N ASP A 54 21.23 21.52 -4.53
CA ASP A 54 22.37 22.31 -4.04
C ASP A 54 21.86 23.60 -3.37
N ASP A 55 22.66 24.07 -2.43
CA ASP A 55 22.36 24.87 -1.25
C ASP A 55 21.88 26.32 -1.45
N SER A 56 21.34 26.83 -0.33
CA SER A 56 21.03 28.22 0.05
C SER A 56 19.63 28.76 -0.31
N GLU A 57 18.83 28.98 0.76
CA GLU A 57 17.51 29.63 0.78
C GLU A 57 16.29 28.79 0.30
N SER A 58 16.08 27.66 0.98
CA SER A 58 14.80 27.00 1.31
C SER A 58 13.65 27.07 0.28
N ASN A 59 13.57 26.05 -0.59
CA ASN A 59 12.33 25.30 -0.87
C ASN A 59 12.66 23.95 -1.52
N ILE A 60 12.64 22.90 -0.70
CA ILE A 60 12.93 21.50 -1.03
C ILE A 60 11.68 20.86 -1.63
N LEU A 61 11.79 20.12 -2.75
CA LEU A 61 10.77 19.17 -3.20
C LEU A 61 11.41 17.80 -3.46
N SER A 62 11.85 17.18 -2.37
CA SER A 62 12.12 15.74 -2.32
C SER A 62 10.82 15.02 -1.95
N CYS A 63 10.43 13.99 -2.70
CA CYS A 63 9.24 13.17 -2.43
C CYS A 63 9.42 12.21 -1.24
N SER A 64 10.48 12.37 -0.45
CA SER A 64 10.81 11.45 0.64
C SER A 64 9.91 11.60 1.85
N SER A 65 9.34 10.49 2.28
CA SER A 65 8.52 10.42 3.49
C SER A 65 9.38 10.23 4.75
N ASN A 66 8.98 10.80 5.88
CA ASN A 66 9.61 10.66 7.20
C ASN A 66 8.55 10.67 8.33
N SER A 67 8.96 10.58 9.59
CA SER A 67 8.04 10.52 10.73
C SER A 67 7.07 11.70 10.91
N THR A 68 7.27 12.80 10.18
CA THR A 68 6.47 14.03 10.29
C THR A 68 5.72 14.39 9.01
N HIS A 69 6.23 14.00 7.84
CA HIS A 69 5.69 14.37 6.55
C HIS A 69 5.69 13.18 5.58
N CYS A 70 4.68 13.15 4.71
CA CYS A 70 4.53 12.17 3.65
C CYS A 70 4.71 12.84 2.30
N GLY A 71 5.62 12.31 1.48
CA GLY A 71 5.85 12.79 0.12
C GLY A 71 5.06 11.95 -0.90
N TRP A 72 4.43 12.63 -1.85
CA TRP A 72 3.58 12.04 -2.88
C TRP A 72 4.00 12.50 -4.25
N ILE A 73 3.93 11.58 -5.22
CA ILE A 73 4.02 11.89 -6.64
C ILE A 73 2.62 11.78 -7.24
N ASP A 74 2.26 12.71 -8.12
CA ASP A 74 0.98 12.67 -8.83
C ASP A 74 1.01 11.69 -10.01
N ASP A 75 -0.14 11.38 -10.59
CA ASP A 75 -0.26 10.34 -11.63
C ASP A 75 0.50 10.69 -12.92
N ASP A 76 0.65 11.97 -13.22
CA ASP A 76 1.46 12.46 -14.34
C ASP A 76 2.97 12.38 -14.07
N GLN A 77 3.33 12.03 -12.83
CA GLN A 77 4.66 11.98 -12.25
C GLN A 77 5.45 13.29 -12.40
N ASN A 78 4.81 14.40 -12.77
CA ASN A 78 5.43 15.71 -13.03
C ASN A 78 5.24 16.69 -11.88
N SER A 79 4.30 16.42 -10.99
CA SER A 79 4.16 17.13 -9.72
C SER A 79 4.36 16.21 -8.53
N ALA A 80 4.86 16.82 -7.47
CA ALA A 80 5.02 16.20 -6.18
C ALA A 80 4.39 17.10 -5.12
N SER A 81 3.85 16.49 -4.08
CA SER A 81 3.31 17.18 -2.92
C SER A 81 3.87 16.58 -1.64
N ILE A 82 3.96 17.42 -0.61
CA ILE A 82 4.34 17.01 0.74
C ILE A 82 3.19 17.40 1.65
N THR A 83 2.69 16.45 2.42
CA THR A 83 1.67 16.68 3.44
C THR A 83 2.18 16.26 4.80
N THR A 84 1.62 16.81 5.87
CA THR A 84 1.92 16.31 7.22
C THR A 84 1.40 14.88 7.38
N MET A 85 1.99 14.11 8.29
CA MET A 85 1.51 12.74 8.58
C MET A 85 0.04 12.70 9.04
N ASP A 86 -0.44 13.74 9.72
CA ASP A 86 -1.84 13.84 10.15
C ASP A 86 -2.79 14.15 8.98
N GLU A 87 -2.40 15.03 8.06
CA GLU A 87 -3.15 15.26 6.82
C GLU A 87 -3.19 13.99 5.96
N ALA A 88 -2.05 13.30 5.80
CA ALA A 88 -1.99 12.04 5.07
C ALA A 88 -2.88 10.96 5.71
N ARG A 89 -2.91 10.86 7.04
CA ARG A 89 -3.82 9.97 7.78
C ARG A 89 -5.28 10.28 7.46
N LEU A 90 -5.66 11.56 7.49
CA LEU A 90 -7.03 12.00 7.20
C LEU A 90 -7.43 11.72 5.74
N GLU A 91 -6.53 11.95 4.80
CA GLU A 91 -6.76 11.65 3.38
C GLU A 91 -6.99 10.15 3.15
N LEU A 92 -6.15 9.29 3.74
CA LEU A 92 -6.31 7.83 3.66
C LEU A 92 -7.63 7.36 4.28
N PHE A 93 -8.02 7.94 5.42
CA PHE A 93 -9.30 7.64 6.06
C PHE A 93 -10.49 8.04 5.18
N ASN A 94 -10.46 9.24 4.61
CA ASN A 94 -11.50 9.73 3.72
C ASN A 94 -11.61 8.87 2.46
N TYR A 95 -10.47 8.48 1.88
CA TYR A 95 -10.43 7.58 0.74
C TYR A 95 -11.10 6.23 1.06
N LEU A 96 -10.76 5.60 2.19
CA LEU A 96 -11.37 4.34 2.61
C LEU A 96 -12.85 4.47 2.94
N SER A 97 -13.29 5.59 3.50
CA SER A 97 -14.68 5.86 3.86
C SER A 97 -15.55 6.06 2.61
N ASN A 98 -15.05 6.82 1.62
CA ASN A 98 -15.75 7.07 0.36
C ASN A 98 -15.86 5.82 -0.52
N ASN A 99 -14.97 4.85 -0.33
CA ASN A 99 -14.91 3.62 -1.11
C ASN A 99 -15.26 2.36 -0.29
N LEU A 100 -16.00 2.52 0.80
CA LEU A 100 -16.41 1.39 1.65
C LEU A 100 -17.12 0.30 0.83
N MET A 101 -16.63 -0.94 0.89
CA MET A 101 -17.22 -2.04 0.13
C MET A 101 -18.66 -2.31 0.61
N PRO A 102 -19.58 -2.74 -0.27
CA PRO A 102 -20.96 -3.03 0.11
C PRO A 102 -21.08 -4.02 1.28
N TYR A 103 -20.20 -5.03 1.34
CA TYR A 103 -20.17 -6.02 2.43
C TYR A 103 -19.75 -5.43 3.79
N ASP A 104 -19.09 -4.28 3.78
CA ASP A 104 -18.54 -3.62 4.98
C ASP A 104 -19.50 -2.58 5.55
N VAL A 105 -20.47 -2.10 4.76
CA VAL A 105 -21.48 -1.11 5.20
C VAL A 105 -22.20 -1.54 6.49
N PRO A 106 -22.70 -2.80 6.62
CA PRO A 106 -23.43 -3.20 7.83
C PRO A 106 -22.54 -3.25 9.09
N ILE A 107 -21.22 -3.38 8.93
CA ILE A 107 -20.26 -3.55 10.02
C ILE A 107 -19.29 -2.36 10.14
N ALA A 108 -19.52 -1.26 9.43
CA ALA A 108 -18.60 -0.13 9.31
C ALA A 108 -18.13 0.40 10.68
N GLN A 109 -19.06 0.54 11.63
CA GLN A 109 -18.72 0.99 12.99
C GLN A 109 -17.70 0.07 13.67
N THR A 110 -17.86 -1.26 13.51
CA THR A 110 -16.93 -2.25 14.10
C THR A 110 -15.58 -2.28 13.38
N LEU A 111 -15.54 -1.84 12.12
CA LEU A 111 -14.29 -1.69 11.36
C LEU A 111 -13.52 -0.42 11.75
N GLY A 112 -14.12 0.48 12.54
CA GLY A 112 -13.49 1.72 13.01
C GLY A 112 -13.93 2.97 12.24
N TYR A 113 -14.98 2.88 11.41
CA TYR A 113 -15.64 4.05 10.84
C TYR A 113 -16.57 4.66 11.90
N MET A 114 -16.02 5.50 12.77
CA MET A 114 -16.77 6.12 13.87
C MET A 114 -17.72 7.21 13.35
N PRO A 115 -18.99 7.22 13.78
CA PRO A 115 -19.92 8.31 13.52
C PRO A 115 -19.67 9.51 14.43
N ASP A 116 -18.58 10.24 14.21
CA ASP A 116 -18.34 11.48 14.96
C ASP A 116 -18.98 12.69 14.27
N ASN A 117 -20.21 13.01 14.68
CA ASN A 117 -20.93 14.31 14.69
C ASN A 117 -20.88 15.28 13.50
N HIS A 118 -20.23 14.96 12.40
CA HIS A 118 -20.31 15.71 11.14
C HIS A 118 -20.32 14.71 9.97
N ASN A 119 -21.52 14.33 9.53
CA ASN A 119 -21.84 13.74 8.22
C ASN A 119 -21.69 12.21 8.01
N ILE A 120 -22.21 11.36 8.90
CA ILE A 120 -22.58 9.97 8.50
C ILE A 120 -24.01 9.89 7.90
N HIS A 121 -24.78 10.99 7.94
CA HIS A 121 -26.10 11.07 7.30
C HIS A 121 -26.09 11.12 5.75
N GLN A 122 -24.95 10.87 5.09
CA GLN A 122 -24.87 10.86 3.62
C GLN A 122 -24.33 9.56 3.00
N ILE A 123 -24.37 8.45 3.73
CA ILE A 123 -24.40 7.14 3.05
C ILE A 123 -25.80 7.03 2.43
N HIS A 124 -25.97 7.56 1.21
CA HIS A 124 -27.20 7.44 0.44
C HIS A 124 -27.40 5.98 0.07
N ILE A 125 -28.20 5.28 0.88
CA ILE A 125 -28.82 4.02 0.50
C ILE A 125 -30.04 4.42 -0.32
N ASN A 126 -29.93 4.36 -1.66
CA ASN A 126 -31.11 4.49 -2.49
C ASN A 126 -31.98 3.24 -2.30
N GLU A 127 -33.02 3.45 -1.51
CA GLU A 127 -34.39 2.92 -1.59
C GLU A 127 -34.57 1.56 -2.27
N ASP A 128 -34.71 0.51 -1.44
CA ASP A 128 -35.81 -0.46 -1.54
C ASP A 128 -35.96 -1.23 -0.21
N GLY A 129 -36.78 -0.66 0.69
CA GLY A 129 -37.66 -1.37 1.62
C GLY A 129 -37.11 -2.53 2.47
N GLY A 130 -36.28 -2.21 3.47
CA GLY A 130 -35.98 -3.14 4.56
C GLY A 130 -35.34 -2.46 5.76
N ASN A 131 -36.16 -1.98 6.71
CA ASN A 131 -35.68 -1.48 8.00
C ASN A 131 -35.00 -2.62 8.77
N LEU A 132 -33.67 -2.72 8.70
CA LEU A 132 -32.88 -3.46 9.67
C LEU A 132 -32.38 -2.46 10.73
N PRO A 133 -32.83 -2.57 12.00
CA PRO A 133 -32.35 -1.69 13.05
C PRO A 133 -30.87 -1.99 13.31
N ILE A 134 -30.00 -1.02 13.03
CA ILE A 134 -28.59 -1.05 13.44
C ILE A 134 -28.56 -0.82 14.95
N THR A 135 -28.56 -1.90 15.74
CA THR A 135 -28.34 -1.83 17.18
C THR A 135 -26.87 -2.05 17.51
N ARG A 136 -26.20 -0.97 17.91
CA ARG A 136 -25.33 -1.01 19.11
C ARG A 136 -25.53 0.28 19.90
N ILE A 137 -26.54 0.29 20.77
CA ILE A 137 -26.66 1.31 21.81
C ILE A 137 -25.53 1.03 22.81
N MET A 138 -24.58 1.96 22.93
CA MET A 138 -23.91 2.25 24.19
C MET A 138 -23.85 3.77 24.36
N SER A 139 -25.03 4.37 24.51
CA SER A 139 -25.15 5.61 25.24
C SER A 139 -25.08 5.24 26.71
N GLU A 140 -23.99 5.57 27.39
CA GLU A 140 -24.03 5.73 28.85
C GLU A 140 -23.93 7.21 29.20
N ASP A 141 -24.75 7.56 30.18
CA ASP A 141 -25.17 8.89 30.59
C ASP A 141 -24.05 9.90 30.82
N GLN A 142 -24.44 11.16 30.68
CA GLN A 142 -23.65 12.29 31.14
C GLN A 142 -23.29 12.15 32.63
N HIS A 143 -22.05 12.51 32.94
CA HIS A 143 -21.41 12.52 34.27
C HIS A 143 -20.99 11.14 34.80
N THR A 144 -19.81 10.68 34.40
CA THR A 144 -18.66 10.39 35.28
C THR A 144 -17.53 9.72 34.48
N THR A 145 -16.29 10.16 34.69
CA THR A 145 -15.01 9.49 34.35
C THR A 145 -15.01 8.47 33.19
N SER A 146 -14.55 8.93 32.02
CA SER A 146 -14.11 8.14 30.86
C SER A 146 -13.42 6.83 31.29
N THR A 147 -14.18 5.74 31.23
CA THR A 147 -13.64 4.39 31.29
C THR A 147 -13.63 3.91 29.84
N ILE A 148 -12.45 3.95 29.21
CA ILE A 148 -12.23 3.39 27.88
C ILE A 148 -12.53 1.90 27.98
N ILE A 149 -13.70 1.46 27.53
CA ILE A 149 -14.02 0.03 27.40
C ILE A 149 -13.21 -0.48 26.21
N ARG A 150 -11.99 -0.96 26.48
CA ARG A 150 -11.23 -1.76 25.53
C ARG A 150 -12.01 -3.05 25.26
N ALA A 151 -12.62 -3.16 24.08
CA ALA A 151 -13.10 -4.44 23.57
C ALA A 151 -11.94 -5.46 23.62
N VAL A 152 -12.21 -6.62 24.23
CA VAL A 152 -11.20 -7.64 24.59
C VAL A 152 -10.63 -8.35 23.35
N ASP A 153 -11.18 -8.10 22.17
CA ASP A 153 -10.79 -8.69 20.88
C ASP A 153 -9.68 -7.93 20.15
N GLY A 154 -9.22 -6.78 20.67
CA GLY A 154 -8.23 -5.94 19.98
C GLY A 154 -8.84 -5.08 18.84
N LEU A 155 -10.16 -5.11 18.67
CA LEU A 155 -10.92 -4.32 17.70
C LEU A 155 -11.66 -3.15 18.36
N SER A 156 -11.26 -2.71 19.56
CA SER A 156 -11.94 -1.59 20.25
C SER A 156 -12.01 -0.33 19.38
N ASP A 157 -11.03 -0.16 18.50
CA ASP A 157 -10.88 0.98 17.60
C ASP A 157 -11.07 0.57 16.11
N GLY A 158 -11.44 -0.69 15.85
CA GLY A 158 -11.56 -1.29 14.52
C GLY A 158 -10.23 -1.54 13.79
N ILE A 159 -10.29 -2.01 12.54
CA ILE A 159 -9.10 -2.31 11.71
C ILE A 159 -8.61 -1.13 10.87
N VAL A 160 -9.46 -0.12 10.65
CA VAL A 160 -9.18 1.01 9.73
C VAL A 160 -8.01 1.84 10.22
N ASN A 161 -8.01 2.25 11.49
CA ASN A 161 -6.92 3.06 12.06
C ASN A 161 -5.58 2.33 11.98
N GLN A 162 -5.60 1.03 12.27
CA GLN A 162 -4.40 0.21 12.24
C GLN A 162 -3.87 0.01 10.81
N THR A 163 -4.80 -0.15 9.86
CA THR A 163 -4.53 -0.20 8.42
C THR A 163 -3.83 1.07 7.92
N ILE A 164 -4.37 2.24 8.27
CA ILE A 164 -3.81 3.54 7.87
C ILE A 164 -2.44 3.75 8.52
N TYR A 165 -2.31 3.44 9.81
CA TYR A 165 -1.04 3.56 10.52
C TYR A 165 0.07 2.78 9.83
N TYR A 166 -0.12 1.48 9.57
CA TYR A 166 0.92 0.67 8.92
C TYR A 166 1.13 1.04 7.44
N SER A 167 0.12 1.54 6.75
CA SER A 167 0.29 2.11 5.41
C SER A 167 1.23 3.31 5.42
N LEU A 168 1.11 4.21 6.41
CA LEU A 168 2.03 5.35 6.55
C LEU A 168 3.39 4.95 7.10
N GLN A 169 3.47 3.94 7.96
CA GLN A 169 4.75 3.38 8.42
C GLN A 169 5.54 2.75 7.28
N ALA A 170 4.89 2.00 6.38
CA ALA A 170 5.55 1.48 5.19
C ALA A 170 6.08 2.61 4.30
N LYS A 171 5.27 3.67 4.14
CA LYS A 171 5.64 4.88 3.40
C LYS A 171 6.85 5.58 4.02
N GLU A 172 6.96 5.62 5.35
CA GLU A 172 8.08 6.16 6.12
C GLU A 172 9.34 5.27 6.11
N ILE A 173 9.18 3.95 6.05
CA ILE A 173 10.30 3.01 6.23
C ILE A 173 10.92 2.56 4.91
N TYR A 174 10.13 2.39 3.84
CA TYR A 174 10.62 1.79 2.61
C TYR A 174 10.79 2.81 1.46
N PRO A 175 12.00 2.99 0.89
CA PRO A 175 12.27 3.97 -0.16
C PRO A 175 11.47 3.79 -1.45
N TRP A 176 11.17 2.56 -1.88
CA TRP A 176 10.40 2.31 -3.11
C TRP A 176 9.01 2.94 -3.08
N THR A 177 8.48 3.24 -1.90
CA THR A 177 7.17 3.87 -1.79
C THR A 177 7.13 5.29 -2.35
N ASP A 178 8.28 5.96 -2.50
CA ASP A 178 8.36 7.34 -2.99
C ASP A 178 8.17 7.47 -4.49
N ILE A 179 8.36 6.38 -5.24
CA ILE A 179 8.13 6.35 -6.70
C ILE A 179 6.72 5.87 -7.07
N ILE A 180 5.87 5.60 -6.09
CA ILE A 180 4.48 5.16 -6.30
C ILE A 180 3.57 6.39 -6.34
N PRO A 181 2.76 6.57 -7.40
CA PRO A 181 1.78 7.64 -7.45
C PRO A 181 0.76 7.55 -6.30
N LYS A 182 0.33 8.70 -5.79
CA LYS A 182 -0.62 8.77 -4.65
C LYS A 182 -1.91 7.98 -4.92
N SER A 183 -2.47 8.08 -6.12
CA SER A 183 -3.70 7.36 -6.49
C SER A 183 -3.51 5.84 -6.44
N ILE A 184 -2.36 5.34 -6.91
CA ILE A 184 -2.01 3.92 -6.90
C ILE A 184 -1.80 3.43 -5.47
N TYR A 185 -1.15 4.23 -4.63
CA TYR A 185 -0.95 3.90 -3.22
C TYR A 185 -2.30 3.79 -2.49
N MET A 186 -3.18 4.77 -2.67
CA MET A 186 -4.52 4.76 -2.09
C MET A 186 -5.36 3.57 -2.57
N GLU A 187 -5.32 3.24 -3.86
CA GLU A 187 -6.13 2.18 -4.46
C GLU A 187 -5.63 0.77 -4.17
N TYR A 188 -4.32 0.58 -4.05
CA TYR A 188 -3.73 -0.77 -4.09
C TYR A 188 -2.75 -1.08 -2.96
N VAL A 189 -2.51 -0.15 -2.03
CA VAL A 189 -1.76 -0.39 -0.78
C VAL A 189 -2.65 -0.23 0.45
N VAL A 190 -3.42 0.85 0.51
CA VAL A 190 -4.21 1.21 1.70
C VAL A 190 -5.37 0.24 2.01
N PRO A 191 -6.07 -0.38 1.03
CA PRO A 191 -7.21 -1.24 1.35
C PRO A 191 -6.88 -2.44 2.23
N TYR A 192 -7.76 -2.72 3.19
CA TYR A 192 -7.66 -3.84 4.15
C TYR A 192 -8.29 -5.14 3.65
N ALA A 193 -8.84 -5.14 2.44
CA ALA A 193 -9.39 -6.33 1.79
C ALA A 193 -9.21 -6.24 0.26
N ALA A 194 -9.34 -7.37 -0.42
CA ALA A 194 -9.36 -7.48 -1.88
C ALA A 194 -10.77 -7.80 -2.40
N VAL A 195 -11.54 -8.63 -1.68
CA VAL A 195 -12.88 -9.11 -2.07
C VAL A 195 -13.82 -9.11 -0.85
N ASN A 196 -14.66 -10.14 -0.70
CA ASN A 196 -15.56 -10.36 0.44
C ASN A 196 -14.97 -11.27 1.54
N GLU A 197 -13.64 -11.40 1.66
CA GLU A 197 -12.99 -12.21 2.70
C GLU A 197 -13.30 -11.73 4.13
N PRO A 198 -13.34 -12.60 5.15
CA PRO A 198 -13.46 -12.15 6.54
C PRO A 198 -12.46 -11.04 6.90
N ARG A 199 -12.96 -9.97 7.52
CA ARG A 199 -12.18 -8.78 7.87
C ARG A 199 -11.34 -9.09 9.09
N THR A 200 -10.03 -9.04 8.93
CA THR A 200 -9.06 -9.39 9.98
C THR A 200 -7.99 -8.32 10.11
N ASP A 201 -7.52 -8.06 11.34
CA ASP A 201 -6.42 -7.12 11.58
C ASP A 201 -5.05 -7.77 11.28
N HIS A 202 -4.84 -8.15 10.02
CA HIS A 202 -3.66 -8.90 9.58
C HIS A 202 -2.43 -8.00 9.38
N ARG A 203 -2.62 -6.71 9.09
CA ARG A 203 -1.55 -5.80 8.67
C ARG A 203 -0.44 -5.63 9.73
N PRO A 204 -0.72 -5.48 11.04
CA PRO A 204 0.33 -5.46 12.06
C PRO A 204 1.22 -6.68 12.03
N LEU A 205 0.61 -7.87 11.98
CA LEU A 205 1.31 -9.14 12.02
C LEU A 205 2.24 -9.28 10.80
N LEU A 206 1.70 -9.04 9.61
CA LEU A 206 2.45 -9.13 8.36
C LEU A 206 3.57 -8.08 8.28
N PHE A 207 3.29 -6.84 8.67
CA PHE A 207 4.30 -5.77 8.69
C PHE A 207 5.50 -6.16 9.55
N HIS A 208 5.27 -6.58 10.80
CA HIS A 208 6.35 -6.94 11.72
C HIS A 208 7.10 -8.20 11.30
N ALA A 209 6.40 -9.22 10.81
CA ALA A 209 7.01 -10.48 10.41
C ALA A 209 7.94 -10.33 9.19
N LEU A 210 7.61 -9.45 8.25
CA LEU A 210 8.43 -9.22 7.05
C LEU A 210 9.64 -8.32 7.29
N ARG A 211 9.70 -7.58 8.41
CA ARG A 211 10.80 -6.63 8.66
C ARG A 211 12.16 -7.32 8.71
N ASP A 212 12.24 -8.54 9.23
CA ASP A 212 13.53 -9.22 9.36
C ASP A 212 14.15 -9.52 7.99
N ILE A 213 13.35 -10.00 7.02
CA ILE A 213 13.83 -10.26 5.65
C ILE A 213 14.01 -8.99 4.83
N LEU A 214 13.28 -7.91 5.16
CA LEU A 214 13.35 -6.62 4.45
C LEU A 214 14.26 -5.58 5.12
N LYS A 215 14.92 -5.92 6.23
CA LYS A 215 15.73 -4.99 7.03
C LYS A 215 16.80 -4.25 6.21
N ALA A 216 17.35 -4.91 5.19
CA ALA A 216 18.36 -4.33 4.31
C ALA A 216 17.83 -3.14 3.48
N TYR A 217 16.51 -3.09 3.27
CA TYR A 217 15.82 -2.08 2.47
C TYR A 217 15.21 -0.94 3.28
N GLU A 218 15.22 -1.01 4.61
CA GLU A 218 14.70 0.06 5.46
C GLU A 218 15.51 1.35 5.27
N ARG A 219 14.83 2.50 5.39
CA ARG A 219 15.47 3.79 5.45
C ARG A 219 16.43 3.84 6.63
N ARG A 220 17.70 4.20 6.40
CA ARG A 220 18.74 4.31 7.42
C ARG A 220 18.87 5.77 7.86
N PRO A 221 18.85 6.06 9.17
CA PRO A 221 19.12 7.41 9.65
C PRO A 221 20.56 7.81 9.28
N ASN A 222 20.72 9.04 8.78
CA ASN A 222 22.01 9.66 8.43
C ASN A 222 22.76 9.00 7.26
N VAL A 223 22.07 8.31 6.35
CA VAL A 223 22.66 7.87 5.08
C VAL A 223 21.95 8.61 3.95
N GLU A 224 22.71 9.36 3.15
CA GLU A 224 22.22 10.13 2.01
C GLU A 224 21.63 9.20 0.91
N TYR A 225 22.12 7.96 0.86
CA TYR A 225 21.73 6.94 -0.13
C TYR A 225 21.48 5.57 0.50
N HIS A 226 20.32 4.98 0.24
CA HIS A 226 19.97 3.62 0.68
C HIS A 226 20.62 2.60 -0.25
N THR A 227 21.92 2.37 -0.08
CA THR A 227 22.66 1.34 -0.82
C THR A 227 22.16 -0.03 -0.38
N ILE A 228 21.62 -0.82 -1.32
CA ILE A 228 21.36 -2.24 -1.09
C ILE A 228 22.71 -2.96 -1.02
N ILE A 229 22.91 -3.68 0.09
CA ILE A 229 23.85 -4.80 0.19
C ILE A 229 22.98 -6.07 0.18
N ALA A 230 22.31 -6.34 -0.94
CA ALA A 230 21.64 -7.62 -1.16
C ALA A 230 22.55 -8.39 -2.11
N PRO A 231 23.05 -9.57 -1.72
CA PRO A 231 23.92 -10.38 -2.56
C PRO A 231 23.26 -10.86 -3.86
N GLU A 232 21.95 -10.64 -4.04
CA GLU A 232 21.11 -11.19 -5.11
C GLU A 232 20.83 -10.20 -6.25
N ILE A 233 21.18 -8.91 -6.11
CA ILE A 233 21.16 -7.99 -7.27
C ILE A 233 22.31 -8.40 -8.19
N LYS A 234 21.96 -9.03 -9.32
CA LYS A 234 22.90 -9.52 -10.33
C LYS A 234 24.03 -8.50 -10.54
N SER A 235 25.26 -9.00 -10.51
CA SER A 235 26.54 -8.29 -10.41
C SER A 235 26.83 -7.21 -11.48
N SER A 236 25.88 -6.88 -12.34
CA SER A 236 26.00 -5.88 -13.40
C SER A 236 25.94 -4.43 -12.90
N ILE A 237 25.57 -4.20 -11.64
CA ILE A 237 25.52 -2.86 -11.00
C ILE A 237 26.68 -2.67 -9.98
N VAL A 238 27.52 -3.70 -9.81
CA VAL A 238 28.64 -3.70 -8.85
C VAL A 238 29.82 -2.92 -9.43
N GLY A 239 29.75 -1.59 -9.27
CA GLY A 239 30.81 -0.66 -9.66
C GLY A 239 30.57 0.79 -9.26
N MET A 240 29.37 1.14 -8.82
CA MET A 240 29.04 2.50 -8.39
C MET A 240 29.01 2.53 -6.85
N THR A 241 30.03 3.16 -6.25
CA THR A 241 30.11 3.34 -4.78
C THR A 241 29.33 4.55 -4.27
N ASN A 242 28.61 5.25 -5.15
CA ASN A 242 27.69 6.36 -4.85
C ASN A 242 26.40 6.15 -5.67
N ILE A 243 25.59 5.14 -5.34
CA ILE A 243 24.34 4.89 -6.07
C ILE A 243 23.26 5.77 -5.47
N GLU A 244 22.98 6.86 -6.19
CA GLU A 244 21.83 7.71 -5.98
C GLU A 244 20.53 6.90 -5.91
N GLN A 245 19.52 7.38 -5.15
CA GLN A 245 18.18 6.78 -5.10
C GLN A 245 17.44 7.01 -6.44
N THR A 246 17.97 6.47 -7.53
CA THR A 246 17.36 6.64 -8.84
C THR A 246 16.05 5.84 -8.91
N PRO A 247 15.04 6.30 -9.67
CA PRO A 247 13.81 5.55 -9.88
C PRO A 247 14.06 4.12 -10.37
N SER A 248 15.08 3.91 -11.20
CA SER A 248 15.50 2.57 -11.64
C SER A 248 15.95 1.68 -10.50
N LEU A 249 16.80 2.17 -9.59
CA LEU A 249 17.21 1.39 -8.41
C LEU A 249 15.99 1.03 -7.57
N LEU A 250 15.13 2.01 -7.25
CA LEU A 250 13.94 1.82 -6.41
C LEU A 250 12.97 0.76 -6.98
N ARG A 251 12.82 0.69 -8.31
CA ARG A 251 12.06 -0.39 -8.96
C ARG A 251 12.69 -1.75 -8.77
N GLU A 252 14.00 -1.86 -8.96
CA GLU A 252 14.72 -3.11 -8.74
C GLU A 252 14.67 -3.53 -7.26
N GLN A 253 14.69 -2.58 -6.32
CA GLN A 253 14.47 -2.87 -4.90
C GLN A 253 13.08 -3.47 -4.67
N MET A 254 12.06 -2.89 -5.31
CA MET A 254 10.69 -3.35 -5.17
C MET A 254 10.49 -4.75 -5.77
N LYS A 255 11.07 -5.02 -6.95
CA LYS A 255 11.07 -6.38 -7.54
C LYS A 255 11.76 -7.40 -6.64
N ALA A 256 12.93 -7.05 -6.11
CA ALA A 256 13.67 -7.92 -5.19
C ALA A 256 12.88 -8.17 -3.89
N ALA A 257 12.22 -7.15 -3.34
CA ALA A 257 11.35 -7.29 -2.18
C ALA A 257 10.16 -8.23 -2.45
N VAL A 258 9.52 -8.13 -3.62
CA VAL A 258 8.44 -9.05 -4.03
C VAL A 258 8.93 -10.49 -4.08
N ASN A 259 10.11 -10.74 -4.68
CA ASN A 259 10.70 -12.07 -4.75
C ASN A 259 11.02 -12.63 -3.35
N LEU A 260 11.67 -11.84 -2.49
CA LEU A 260 11.97 -12.24 -1.11
C LEU A 260 10.70 -12.58 -0.32
N ILE A 261 9.64 -11.77 -0.46
CA ILE A 261 8.38 -12.04 0.21
C ILE A 261 7.76 -13.34 -0.32
N ASN A 262 7.69 -13.55 -1.64
CA ASN A 262 7.12 -14.79 -2.19
C ASN A 262 7.94 -16.04 -1.83
N THR A 263 9.24 -15.89 -1.63
CA THR A 263 10.14 -16.97 -1.21
C THR A 263 9.94 -17.36 0.26
N HIS A 264 9.85 -16.37 1.15
CA HIS A 264 9.96 -16.61 2.60
C HIS A 264 8.62 -16.58 3.35
N LEU A 265 7.59 -15.90 2.83
CA LEU A 265 6.31 -15.69 3.53
C LEU A 265 5.70 -16.99 4.07
N TRP A 266 5.77 -18.06 3.28
CA TRP A 266 5.14 -19.34 3.58
C TRP A 266 5.83 -20.10 4.71
N SER A 267 7.15 -19.92 4.87
CA SER A 267 7.95 -20.48 5.97
C SER A 267 7.88 -19.62 7.23
N ILE A 268 7.86 -18.28 7.09
CA ILE A 268 7.70 -17.32 8.19
C ILE A 268 6.43 -17.63 9.00
N PHE A 269 5.33 -17.89 8.29
CA PHE A 269 4.05 -18.27 8.89
C PHE A 269 3.79 -19.78 8.85
N GLY A 270 4.83 -20.58 8.60
CA GLY A 270 4.77 -22.02 8.65
C GLY A 270 4.43 -22.54 10.04
N ARG A 271 3.82 -23.71 10.11
CA ARG A 271 3.44 -24.36 11.36
C ARG A 271 4.62 -25.11 11.95
N ARG A 272 4.75 -25.09 13.27
CA ARG A 272 5.77 -25.87 13.95
C ARG A 272 5.57 -27.36 13.69
N SER A 273 6.56 -27.96 13.03
CA SER A 273 6.64 -29.40 12.83
C SER A 273 7.27 -30.07 14.06
N ASN A 274 7.21 -31.40 14.13
CA ASN A 274 7.99 -32.18 15.10
C ASN A 274 9.50 -32.20 14.76
N SER A 275 9.89 -31.61 13.62
CA SER A 275 11.28 -31.40 13.22
C SER A 275 11.76 -29.99 13.62
N ASP A 276 13.07 -29.74 13.57
CA ASP A 276 13.68 -28.44 13.92
C ASP A 276 13.29 -27.27 12.99
N THR A 277 12.44 -27.51 11.96
CA THR A 277 11.95 -26.49 11.04
C THR A 277 10.43 -26.44 11.01
N ASN A 278 9.87 -25.28 10.69
CA ASN A 278 8.43 -25.14 10.45
C ASN A 278 8.03 -25.79 9.10
N ASP A 279 6.86 -26.41 9.06
CA ASP A 279 6.21 -26.84 7.81
C ASP A 279 5.57 -25.61 7.17
N PRO A 280 5.90 -25.26 5.92
CA PRO A 280 5.43 -24.04 5.29
C PRO A 280 3.92 -24.09 5.00
N ILE A 281 3.33 -22.93 4.78
CA ILE A 281 1.97 -22.83 4.23
C ILE A 281 1.95 -23.51 2.86
N THR A 282 0.96 -24.37 2.61
CA THR A 282 0.86 -25.19 1.38
C THR A 282 -0.40 -24.92 0.57
N PHE A 283 -0.37 -25.26 -0.72
CA PHE A 283 -1.56 -25.24 -1.56
C PHE A 283 -2.51 -26.40 -1.23
N LYS A 284 -3.81 -26.10 -1.17
CA LYS A 284 -4.88 -27.08 -1.11
C LYS A 284 -6.13 -26.55 -1.81
N ALA A 285 -6.51 -27.19 -2.91
CA ALA A 285 -7.66 -26.80 -3.73
C ALA A 285 -9.01 -26.88 -2.98
N GLY A 286 -10.00 -26.14 -3.47
CA GLY A 286 -11.40 -26.27 -3.03
C GLY A 286 -11.71 -25.69 -1.64
N LEU A 287 -10.94 -24.70 -1.19
CA LEU A 287 -11.06 -24.12 0.15
C LEU A 287 -11.72 -22.74 0.19
N THR A 288 -11.93 -22.07 -0.93
CA THR A 288 -12.69 -20.81 -0.98
C THR A 288 -14.20 -21.13 -1.00
N PRO A 289 -15.06 -20.45 -0.22
CA PRO A 289 -14.81 -19.32 0.70
C PRO A 289 -14.66 -19.74 2.17
N ARG A 290 -14.10 -20.92 2.46
CA ARG A 290 -13.94 -21.40 3.85
C ARG A 290 -12.64 -20.94 4.51
N ILE A 291 -11.53 -20.91 3.78
CA ILE A 291 -10.19 -20.56 4.28
C ILE A 291 -9.52 -19.66 3.24
N TYR A 292 -9.73 -18.35 3.33
CA TYR A 292 -9.26 -17.41 2.30
C TYR A 292 -8.93 -15.98 2.78
N ASP A 293 -9.30 -15.60 4.01
CA ASP A 293 -8.71 -14.40 4.63
C ASP A 293 -7.29 -14.68 5.15
N PRO A 294 -6.42 -13.65 5.27
CA PRO A 294 -5.01 -13.83 5.63
C PRO A 294 -4.78 -14.60 6.94
N LEU A 295 -5.51 -14.26 8.01
CA LEU A 295 -5.29 -14.90 9.31
C LEU A 295 -5.79 -16.34 9.33
N SER A 296 -6.87 -16.65 8.61
CA SER A 296 -7.31 -18.03 8.43
C SER A 296 -6.26 -18.85 7.69
N VAL A 297 -5.67 -18.39 6.57
CA VAL A 297 -4.68 -19.23 5.87
C VAL A 297 -3.42 -19.43 6.70
N ILE A 298 -2.98 -18.41 7.46
CA ILE A 298 -1.89 -18.56 8.44
C ILE A 298 -2.28 -19.59 9.51
N ALA A 299 -3.46 -19.45 10.12
CA ALA A 299 -3.90 -20.33 11.18
C ALA A 299 -4.05 -21.78 10.71
N TYR A 300 -4.58 -22.02 9.50
CA TYR A 300 -4.79 -23.34 8.91
C TYR A 300 -3.55 -23.93 8.23
N GLY A 301 -2.55 -23.11 7.89
CA GLY A 301 -1.32 -23.53 7.23
C GLY A 301 -1.51 -24.00 5.78
N HIS A 302 -2.66 -23.69 5.17
CA HIS A 302 -2.96 -24.03 3.78
C HIS A 302 -4.17 -23.26 3.25
N SER A 303 -4.23 -23.06 1.94
CA SER A 303 -5.41 -22.52 1.24
C SER A 303 -5.38 -22.84 -0.27
N SER A 304 -6.49 -22.55 -0.96
CA SER A 304 -6.59 -22.53 -2.43
C SER A 304 -5.84 -21.32 -3.02
N CYS A 305 -5.75 -21.27 -4.35
CA CYS A 305 -5.10 -20.18 -5.09
C CYS A 305 -5.60 -18.79 -4.65
N THR A 306 -6.91 -18.61 -4.46
CA THR A 306 -7.49 -17.35 -3.99
C THR A 306 -6.97 -16.93 -2.62
N GLY A 307 -7.01 -17.80 -1.60
CA GLY A 307 -6.59 -17.41 -0.25
C GLY A 307 -5.08 -17.21 -0.13
N LEU A 308 -4.29 -17.95 -0.91
CA LEU A 308 -2.85 -17.71 -1.02
C LEU A 308 -2.55 -16.37 -1.69
N ALA A 309 -3.27 -16.02 -2.76
CA ALA A 309 -3.13 -14.72 -3.42
C ALA A 309 -3.55 -13.57 -2.50
N ILE A 310 -4.65 -13.70 -1.75
CA ILE A 310 -5.09 -12.70 -0.76
C ILE A 310 -4.05 -12.52 0.35
N LEU A 311 -3.49 -13.60 0.91
CA LEU A 311 -2.41 -13.49 1.90
C LEU A 311 -1.17 -12.80 1.31
N PHE A 312 -0.78 -13.14 0.08
CA PHE A 312 0.38 -12.53 -0.55
C PHE A 312 0.17 -11.04 -0.85
N ILE A 313 -1.01 -10.66 -1.37
CA ILE A 313 -1.41 -9.24 -1.52
C ILE A 313 -1.36 -8.52 -0.17
N ALA A 314 -1.94 -9.11 0.88
CA ALA A 314 -1.92 -8.52 2.22
C ALA A 314 -0.49 -8.31 2.73
N ALA A 315 0.43 -9.24 2.46
CA ALA A 315 1.85 -9.15 2.80
C ALA A 315 2.53 -8.00 2.03
N LEU A 316 2.35 -7.93 0.71
CA LEU A 316 2.89 -6.88 -0.15
C LEU A 316 2.39 -5.48 0.26
N ARG A 317 1.07 -5.35 0.45
CA ARG A 317 0.44 -4.10 0.89
C ARG A 317 0.92 -3.65 2.27
N SER A 318 1.26 -4.59 3.16
CA SER A 318 1.79 -4.24 4.48
C SER A 318 3.11 -3.49 4.37
N VAL A 319 3.91 -3.72 3.33
CA VAL A 319 5.22 -3.07 3.12
C VAL A 319 5.21 -2.05 1.98
N GLY A 320 4.02 -1.53 1.65
CA GLY A 320 3.87 -0.42 0.72
C GLY A 320 3.95 -0.79 -0.77
N ILE A 321 3.85 -2.08 -1.11
CA ILE A 321 3.90 -2.56 -2.50
C ILE A 321 2.47 -2.66 -3.07
N PRO A 322 2.12 -1.92 -4.14
CA PRO A 322 0.76 -1.90 -4.65
C PRO A 322 0.46 -3.20 -5.39
N SER A 323 -0.61 -3.87 -4.96
CA SER A 323 -0.99 -5.17 -5.49
C SER A 323 -2.51 -5.34 -5.54
N ARG A 324 -2.98 -6.15 -6.48
CA ARG A 324 -4.41 -6.46 -6.68
C ARG A 324 -4.62 -7.92 -7.03
N LEU A 325 -5.78 -8.44 -6.67
CA LEU A 325 -6.18 -9.80 -7.02
C LEU A 325 -6.55 -9.84 -8.49
N ALA A 326 -6.12 -10.90 -9.16
CA ALA A 326 -6.45 -11.20 -10.55
C ALA A 326 -7.00 -12.63 -10.61
N GLY A 327 -7.92 -12.89 -11.54
CA GLY A 327 -8.50 -14.21 -11.62
C GLY A 327 -9.46 -14.40 -12.76
N THR A 328 -9.64 -15.67 -13.12
CA THR A 328 -10.75 -16.11 -13.94
C THR A 328 -11.76 -16.85 -13.06
N PRO A 329 -13.06 -16.52 -13.15
CA PRO A 329 -14.09 -17.26 -12.44
C PRO A 329 -14.35 -18.64 -13.05
N ALA A 330 -13.98 -18.83 -14.33
CA ALA A 330 -14.24 -20.05 -15.10
C ALA A 330 -13.36 -20.08 -16.35
N TRP A 331 -12.52 -21.12 -16.48
CA TRP A 331 -11.73 -21.34 -17.69
C TRP A 331 -12.63 -21.54 -18.90
N ASN A 332 -12.30 -20.88 -20.01
CA ASN A 332 -13.05 -20.85 -21.26
C ASN A 332 -14.54 -20.49 -21.09
N ASN A 333 -14.87 -19.77 -20.01
CA ASN A 333 -16.23 -19.42 -19.60
C ASN A 333 -17.12 -20.64 -19.28
N ASP A 334 -16.51 -21.73 -18.81
CA ASP A 334 -17.19 -22.95 -18.36
C ASP A 334 -16.82 -23.25 -16.88
N PRO A 335 -17.76 -23.11 -15.93
CA PRO A 335 -17.50 -23.38 -14.52
C PRO A 335 -16.99 -24.81 -14.23
N GLU A 336 -17.32 -25.78 -15.09
CA GLU A 336 -16.86 -27.18 -14.94
C GLU A 336 -15.38 -27.33 -15.29
N HIS A 337 -14.78 -26.38 -16.02
CA HIS A 337 -13.35 -26.37 -16.31
C HIS A 337 -12.52 -25.79 -15.15
N GLY A 338 -13.16 -25.31 -14.09
CA GLY A 338 -12.50 -24.77 -12.90
C GLY A 338 -12.18 -23.28 -13.01
N ASN A 339 -11.58 -22.74 -11.95
CA ASN A 339 -11.24 -21.33 -11.80
C ASN A 339 -9.79 -21.18 -11.34
N HIS A 340 -9.27 -19.96 -11.41
CA HIS A 340 -7.96 -19.66 -10.85
C HIS A 340 -7.83 -18.21 -10.41
N SER A 341 -7.02 -17.98 -9.38
CA SER A 341 -6.72 -16.66 -8.87
C SER A 341 -5.23 -16.52 -8.63
N TRP A 342 -4.69 -15.37 -8.99
CA TRP A 342 -3.31 -14.95 -8.80
C TRP A 342 -3.30 -13.46 -8.43
N LEU A 343 -2.21 -12.75 -8.64
CA LEU A 343 -2.11 -11.34 -8.32
C LEU A 343 -1.31 -10.56 -9.37
N GLU A 344 -1.57 -9.25 -9.41
CA GLU A 344 -0.76 -8.28 -10.15
C GLU A 344 -0.10 -7.31 -9.17
N VAL A 345 1.15 -6.93 -9.45
CA VAL A 345 1.92 -5.92 -8.74
C VAL A 345 2.19 -4.75 -9.68
N TYR A 346 1.99 -3.53 -9.19
CA TYR A 346 2.32 -2.32 -9.95
C TYR A 346 3.79 -1.96 -9.79
N ILE A 347 4.52 -1.89 -10.89
CA ILE A 347 5.88 -1.33 -10.96
C ILE A 347 5.81 0.03 -11.67
N PRO A 348 6.18 1.16 -11.02
CA PRO A 348 6.25 2.46 -11.69
C PRO A 348 7.12 2.40 -12.96
N GLY A 349 6.77 3.13 -14.01
CA GLY A 349 7.52 3.15 -15.28
C GLY A 349 8.56 4.27 -15.33
N ASP A 350 9.51 4.20 -16.25
CA ASP A 350 10.33 5.37 -16.59
C ASP A 350 9.54 6.34 -17.47
N LYS A 351 9.73 7.64 -17.23
CA LYS A 351 9.19 8.68 -18.12
C LYS A 351 9.70 8.58 -19.56
N VAL A 352 10.84 7.91 -19.78
CA VAL A 352 11.46 7.71 -21.10
C VAL A 352 10.55 6.88 -22.02
N ASP A 353 9.75 5.96 -21.46
CA ASP A 353 8.88 5.04 -22.22
C ASP A 353 7.40 5.49 -22.27
N GLY A 354 7.12 6.78 -22.04
CA GLY A 354 5.78 7.35 -22.23
C GLY A 354 4.89 7.41 -20.99
N GLY A 355 5.45 7.23 -19.79
CA GLY A 355 4.83 7.70 -18.53
C GLY A 355 3.56 6.97 -18.11
N GLY A 356 3.74 5.79 -17.51
CA GLY A 356 2.72 5.04 -16.77
C GLY A 356 3.36 3.73 -16.30
N GLY A 357 3.24 3.38 -15.02
CA GLY A 357 3.75 2.10 -14.53
C GLY A 357 3.02 0.88 -15.11
N GLU A 358 3.64 -0.27 -14.94
CA GLU A 358 3.19 -1.55 -15.46
C GLU A 358 2.56 -2.41 -14.35
N TRP A 359 1.50 -3.12 -14.69
CA TRP A 359 0.97 -4.21 -13.86
C TRP A 359 1.56 -5.53 -14.34
N ILE A 360 2.36 -6.17 -13.47
CA ILE A 360 3.03 -7.44 -13.75
C ILE A 360 2.36 -8.52 -12.90
N PHE A 361 2.00 -9.64 -13.51
CA PHE A 361 1.35 -10.76 -12.83
C PHE A 361 2.34 -11.83 -12.40
N LEU A 362 2.04 -12.49 -11.29
CA LEU A 362 2.80 -13.61 -10.72
C LEU A 362 1.90 -14.50 -9.87
N GLU A 363 2.39 -15.68 -9.48
CA GLU A 363 1.70 -16.62 -8.60
C GLU A 363 2.32 -16.68 -7.19
N PRO A 364 1.50 -16.90 -6.16
CA PRO A 364 2.00 -17.36 -4.87
C PRO A 364 2.80 -18.65 -5.03
N THR A 365 3.95 -18.77 -4.36
CA THR A 365 4.75 -20.01 -4.36
C THR A 365 4.74 -20.72 -2.99
N PRO A 366 3.59 -21.24 -2.53
CA PRO A 366 3.50 -21.93 -1.25
C PRO A 366 4.32 -23.23 -1.26
N GLY A 367 4.59 -23.78 -0.08
CA GLY A 367 5.32 -25.04 0.06
C GLY A 367 6.83 -24.89 0.16
N ILE A 368 7.40 -23.73 -0.21
CA ILE A 368 8.82 -23.45 -0.02
C ILE A 368 9.16 -23.51 1.48
N ALA A 369 9.86 -24.58 1.86
CA ALA A 369 10.40 -24.76 3.21
C ALA A 369 11.86 -24.32 3.22
N GLU A 370 12.19 -23.33 4.05
CA GLU A 370 13.57 -22.86 4.21
C GLU A 370 14.53 -24.02 4.51
N GLY A 371 15.59 -24.14 3.69
CA GLY A 371 16.62 -25.16 3.84
C GLY A 371 16.24 -26.57 3.35
N ARG A 372 15.06 -26.76 2.72
CA ARG A 372 14.65 -28.07 2.15
C ARG A 372 14.29 -28.02 0.67
N GLU A 373 13.87 -26.87 0.16
CA GLU A 373 13.48 -26.68 -1.24
C GLU A 373 14.37 -25.66 -1.95
N ASP A 374 14.48 -25.79 -3.28
CA ASP A 374 15.21 -24.83 -4.10
C ASP A 374 14.42 -23.52 -4.19
N THR A 375 14.85 -22.51 -3.43
CA THR A 375 14.20 -21.19 -3.41
C THR A 375 14.26 -20.48 -4.76
N SER A 376 15.07 -20.95 -5.71
CA SER A 376 15.12 -20.39 -7.07
C SER A 376 13.86 -20.64 -7.90
N THR A 377 12.95 -21.51 -7.45
CA THR A 377 11.68 -21.78 -8.15
C THR A 377 10.56 -20.81 -7.79
N ALA A 378 10.75 -19.95 -6.77
CA ALA A 378 9.80 -18.92 -6.39
C ALA A 378 9.45 -18.05 -7.61
N ASP A 379 8.17 -17.80 -7.84
CA ASP A 379 7.75 -16.89 -8.89
C ASP A 379 8.13 -15.44 -8.54
N ASP A 380 8.61 -14.71 -9.53
CA ASP A 380 9.07 -13.33 -9.42
C ASP A 380 8.54 -12.48 -10.59
N LEU A 381 8.78 -11.18 -10.54
CA LEU A 381 8.25 -10.25 -11.54
C LEU A 381 9.01 -10.27 -12.87
N ASP A 382 10.15 -10.95 -12.97
CA ASP A 382 10.94 -11.08 -14.19
C ASP A 382 10.74 -12.45 -14.88
N ARG A 383 10.05 -13.40 -14.22
CA ARG A 383 9.74 -14.72 -14.78
C ARG A 383 8.89 -14.59 -16.04
N ASN A 384 9.25 -15.39 -17.05
CA ASN A 384 8.52 -15.43 -18.31
C ASN A 384 7.05 -15.84 -18.06
N ALA A 385 6.12 -15.13 -18.70
CA ALA A 385 4.69 -15.43 -18.65
C ALA A 385 4.40 -16.91 -18.95
N CYS A 386 5.02 -17.47 -19.99
CA CYS A 386 4.79 -18.85 -20.45
C CYS A 386 5.35 -19.93 -19.51
N ASP A 387 6.16 -19.56 -18.52
CA ASP A 387 6.66 -20.50 -17.50
C ASP A 387 5.70 -20.64 -16.31
N ARG A 388 4.55 -19.96 -16.36
CA ARG A 388 3.44 -20.07 -15.39
C ARG A 388 2.40 -21.02 -15.94
N TRP A 389 2.06 -22.06 -15.18
CA TRP A 389 1.27 -23.19 -15.65
C TRP A 389 -0.08 -22.80 -16.26
N PHE A 390 -0.72 -21.75 -15.71
CA PHE A 390 -2.03 -21.31 -16.19
C PHE A 390 -1.94 -20.51 -17.51
N CYS A 391 -0.78 -19.94 -17.82
CA CYS A 391 -0.57 -19.04 -18.94
C CYS A 391 -0.21 -19.83 -20.21
N ASN A 392 -1.23 -20.41 -20.84
CA ASN A 392 -1.09 -21.20 -22.07
C ASN A 392 -2.28 -20.97 -23.03
N ALA A 393 -2.12 -21.41 -24.28
CA ALA A 393 -3.13 -21.23 -25.32
C ALA A 393 -4.44 -22.01 -25.11
N GLU A 394 -4.46 -23.08 -24.32
CA GLU A 394 -5.68 -23.82 -24.01
C GLU A 394 -6.57 -23.03 -23.03
N HIS A 395 -5.96 -22.49 -21.98
CA HIS A 395 -6.65 -21.64 -21.02
C HIS A 395 -6.99 -20.27 -21.58
N PHE A 396 -6.25 -19.75 -22.56
CA PHE A 396 -6.46 -18.40 -23.11
C PHE A 396 -6.76 -18.41 -24.62
N ASP A 397 -7.81 -19.14 -25.01
CA ASP A 397 -8.31 -19.27 -26.38
C ASP A 397 -9.16 -18.08 -26.88
N GLY A 398 -9.20 -16.99 -26.11
CA GLY A 398 -10.05 -15.82 -26.35
C GLY A 398 -11.45 -15.90 -25.73
N LYS A 399 -11.81 -17.00 -25.04
CA LYS A 399 -13.09 -17.10 -24.30
C LYS A 399 -12.95 -16.83 -22.81
N THR A 400 -11.80 -17.16 -22.22
CA THR A 400 -11.55 -16.98 -20.79
C THR A 400 -11.61 -15.52 -20.41
N GLN A 401 -12.51 -15.21 -19.48
CA GLN A 401 -12.61 -13.88 -18.92
C GLN A 401 -11.67 -13.74 -17.73
N VAL A 402 -10.96 -12.62 -17.66
CA VAL A 402 -10.08 -12.28 -16.53
C VAL A 402 -10.46 -10.94 -15.96
N PHE A 403 -10.61 -10.89 -14.64
CA PHE A 403 -10.91 -9.67 -13.92
C PHE A 403 -9.83 -9.39 -12.89
N VAL A 404 -9.66 -8.12 -12.56
CA VAL A 404 -8.80 -7.66 -11.45
C VAL A 404 -9.59 -6.79 -10.48
N THR A 405 -9.27 -6.88 -9.20
CA THR A 405 -9.97 -6.14 -8.15
C THR A 405 -9.57 -4.68 -8.13
N ARG A 406 -10.53 -3.82 -7.77
CA ARG A 406 -10.37 -2.41 -7.45
C ARG A 406 -11.07 -2.09 -6.13
N TYR A 407 -10.69 -0.96 -5.56
CA TYR A 407 -11.33 -0.42 -4.37
C TYR A 407 -12.26 0.75 -4.71
N THR A 408 -11.87 1.63 -5.63
CA THR A 408 -12.72 2.77 -6.01
C THR A 408 -13.89 2.34 -6.87
N LYS A 409 -15.10 2.83 -6.52
CA LYS A 409 -16.35 2.52 -7.24
C LYS A 409 -16.61 3.38 -8.49
N GLN A 410 -15.94 4.54 -8.64
CA GLN A 410 -16.14 5.48 -9.74
C GLN A 410 -14.82 5.84 -10.46
N ARG A 411 -14.79 5.73 -11.79
CA ARG A 411 -13.97 6.61 -12.64
C ARG A 411 -14.93 7.40 -13.53
N GLU A 412 -14.63 8.69 -13.74
CA GLU A 412 -15.36 9.57 -14.66
C GLU A 412 -15.23 9.13 -16.14
N VAL A 413 -14.35 8.19 -16.45
CA VAL A 413 -14.05 7.74 -17.82
C VAL A 413 -14.28 6.23 -17.96
N ASP A 414 -15.49 5.90 -18.44
CA ASP A 414 -15.81 4.82 -19.38
C ASP A 414 -15.74 3.32 -18.98
N THR A 415 -15.72 2.96 -17.69
CA THR A 415 -16.02 1.57 -17.28
C THR A 415 -17.19 1.53 -16.29
N MET A 416 -18.40 1.78 -16.80
CA MET A 416 -19.63 1.53 -16.03
C MET A 416 -19.72 0.04 -15.67
N GLY A 417 -19.61 -0.29 -14.38
CA GLY A 417 -20.12 -1.54 -13.82
C GLY A 417 -19.33 -2.83 -14.12
N THR A 418 -18.02 -2.76 -14.33
CA THR A 418 -17.19 -3.98 -14.30
C THR A 418 -16.86 -4.36 -12.86
N HIS A 419 -16.99 -5.64 -12.53
CA HIS A 419 -16.82 -6.18 -11.19
C HIS A 419 -15.92 -7.40 -11.24
N PHE A 420 -15.14 -7.63 -10.19
CA PHE A 420 -14.38 -8.86 -10.04
C PHE A 420 -15.34 -10.01 -9.74
N ARG A 421 -15.37 -11.01 -10.63
CA ARG A 421 -16.26 -12.16 -10.50
C ARG A 421 -15.63 -13.21 -9.60
N MET A 422 -16.18 -13.37 -8.40
CA MET A 422 -15.76 -14.40 -7.46
C MET A 422 -16.33 -15.76 -7.87
N ALA A 423 -15.47 -16.77 -8.03
CA ALA A 423 -15.88 -18.11 -8.47
C ALA A 423 -16.83 -18.85 -7.51
N TRP A 424 -17.01 -18.34 -6.29
CA TRP A 424 -17.87 -18.89 -5.25
C TRP A 424 -19.13 -18.06 -4.99
N SER A 425 -19.36 -17.01 -5.77
CA SER A 425 -20.59 -16.21 -5.69
C SER A 425 -21.52 -16.64 -6.82
N ASP A 426 -22.58 -17.36 -6.47
CA ASP A 426 -23.54 -17.98 -7.40
C ASP A 426 -24.44 -16.97 -8.16
N VAL A 427 -24.09 -15.69 -8.18
CA VAL A 427 -24.97 -14.65 -8.70
C VAL A 427 -24.23 -13.85 -9.76
N ASP A 428 -24.72 -13.94 -11.00
CA ASP A 428 -24.44 -12.99 -12.10
C ASP A 428 -24.73 -11.51 -11.72
N GLY A 429 -25.19 -11.24 -10.49
CA GLY A 429 -25.46 -9.93 -9.92
C GLY A 429 -24.63 -9.55 -8.68
N ASP A 430 -23.66 -10.36 -8.23
CA ASP A 430 -22.77 -9.92 -7.14
C ASP A 430 -21.75 -8.89 -7.66
N THR A 431 -22.12 -7.63 -7.52
CA THR A 431 -21.36 -6.45 -7.94
C THR A 431 -20.59 -5.82 -6.79
N GLY A 432 -20.46 -6.51 -5.66
CA GLY A 432 -19.89 -5.92 -4.46
C GLY A 432 -18.37 -5.68 -4.52
N VAL A 433 -17.67 -6.25 -5.50
CA VAL A 433 -16.24 -6.01 -5.73
C VAL A 433 -16.04 -5.27 -7.05
N PRO A 434 -15.75 -3.96 -7.04
CA PRO A 434 -15.36 -3.25 -8.26
C PRO A 434 -14.16 -3.91 -8.93
N GLY A 435 -14.10 -3.88 -10.26
CA GLY A 435 -12.99 -4.47 -10.98
C GLY A 435 -12.76 -3.92 -12.38
N GLU A 436 -11.71 -4.40 -13.02
CA GLU A 436 -11.38 -4.13 -14.42
C GLU A 436 -11.33 -5.45 -15.20
N ASP A 437 -11.77 -5.41 -16.45
CA ASP A 437 -11.60 -6.52 -17.38
C ASP A 437 -10.17 -6.49 -17.97
N ARG A 438 -9.46 -7.60 -17.87
CA ARG A 438 -8.12 -7.80 -18.44
C ARG A 438 -8.05 -8.98 -19.41
N SER A 439 -9.19 -9.48 -19.88
CA SER A 439 -9.29 -10.65 -20.77
C SER A 439 -8.43 -10.48 -22.02
N ASP A 440 -8.45 -9.30 -22.65
CA ASP A 440 -7.63 -9.00 -23.83
C ASP A 440 -6.13 -9.03 -23.53
N TYR A 441 -5.72 -8.54 -22.35
CA TYR A 441 -4.32 -8.57 -21.93
C TYR A 441 -3.84 -10.01 -21.77
N TYR A 442 -4.57 -10.85 -21.03
CA TYR A 442 -4.16 -12.24 -20.81
C TYR A 442 -4.28 -13.10 -22.08
N THR A 443 -5.30 -12.89 -22.91
CA THR A 443 -5.40 -13.55 -24.23
C THR A 443 -4.20 -13.22 -25.10
N ARG A 444 -3.79 -11.94 -25.14
CA ARG A 444 -2.64 -11.51 -25.94
C ARG A 444 -1.32 -12.08 -25.44
N ILE A 445 -1.12 -12.16 -24.12
CA ILE A 445 0.14 -12.62 -23.53
C ILE A 445 0.19 -14.15 -23.46
N CYS A 446 -0.79 -14.77 -22.81
CA CYS A 446 -0.82 -16.20 -22.54
C CYS A 446 -1.33 -17.06 -23.71
N GLY A 447 -2.16 -16.50 -24.60
CA GLY A 447 -2.62 -17.21 -25.79
C GLY A 447 -1.52 -17.53 -26.80
N GLN A 448 -0.33 -16.92 -26.64
CA GLN A 448 0.86 -17.20 -27.45
C GLN A 448 1.76 -18.28 -26.83
N CYS A 449 1.53 -18.63 -25.57
CA CYS A 449 2.37 -19.58 -24.85
C CYS A 449 2.05 -21.02 -25.28
N PRO A 450 3.08 -21.87 -25.42
CA PRO A 450 2.88 -23.28 -25.74
C PRO A 450 2.14 -24.00 -24.60
N HIS A 451 1.52 -25.12 -24.94
CA HIS A 451 1.02 -26.08 -23.96
C HIS A 451 2.18 -26.96 -23.46
#